data_AF-A0A9D6PSJ8-F1
#
_entry.id   AF-A0A9D6PSJ8-F1
#
_cell.length_a   1.000
_cell.length_b   1.000
_cell.length_c   1.000
_cell.angle_alpha   90.00
_cell.angle_beta   90.00
_cell.angle_gamma   90.00
#
_symmetry.space_group_name_H-M   'P 1'
#
loop_
_entity.id
_entity.type
_entity.pdbx_description
1 polymer ?
#
loop_
_entity_poly.entity_id
_entity_poly.type
_entity_poly.pdbx_seq_one_letter_code
_entity_poly.pdbx_strand_id
1 'polypeptide(L)'
;MFTTRFERAQLDAQRRRMSSGESIESTTSNSVSVAPVNVEMQGIMQREKGGNVAWINGQSTLNSNTIDENIRVNGQPKALSGANVSIGGQTIRLKPGQVWQQEDGKVVERYKTKVTAPVTKGTDEPVPDVQTEIISKVEPKPIQTKPEVALPKP
;
A
#
# COMPACT_ATOMS: atom_id res chain seq x y z
N MET A 1 -6.52 33.68 10.14
CA MET A 1 -6.27 34.04 8.71
C MET A 1 -5.72 32.81 8.04
N PHE A 2 -6.24 32.39 6.88
CA PHE A 2 -6.06 31.01 6.39
C PHE A 2 -5.07 30.84 5.22
N THR A 3 -4.48 31.91 4.70
CA THR A 3 -3.41 31.85 3.69
C THR A 3 -2.30 32.82 4.04
N THR A 4 -1.07 32.53 3.64
CA THR A 4 0.06 33.47 3.73
C THR A 4 -0.07 34.61 2.70
N ARG A 5 0.73 35.68 2.85
CA ARG A 5 0.78 36.77 1.86
C ARG A 5 1.29 36.30 0.49
N PHE A 6 2.28 35.39 0.48
CA PHE A 6 2.91 34.85 -0.72
C PHE A 6 1.96 33.93 -1.51
N GLU A 7 1.30 33.01 -0.81
CA GLU A 7 0.27 32.11 -1.33
C GLU A 7 -0.91 32.88 -1.95
N ARG A 8 -1.38 33.96 -1.29
CA ARG A 8 -2.39 34.85 -1.86
C ARG A 8 -1.93 35.49 -3.17
N ALA A 9 -0.69 35.98 -3.24
CA ALA A 9 -0.15 36.60 -4.44
C ALA A 9 -0.08 35.62 -5.63
N GLN A 10 0.20 34.34 -5.40
CA GLN A 10 0.15 33.31 -6.45
C GLN A 10 -1.28 33.07 -6.95
N LEU A 11 -2.25 32.91 -6.05
CA LEU A 11 -3.66 32.73 -6.41
C LEU A 11 -4.23 33.93 -7.17
N ASP A 12 -3.89 35.15 -6.76
CA ASP A 12 -4.31 36.38 -7.45
C ASP A 12 -3.66 36.52 -8.84
N ALA A 13 -2.41 36.04 -9.02
CA ALA A 13 -1.76 35.97 -10.33
C ALA A 13 -2.40 34.94 -11.26
N GLN A 14 -2.80 33.77 -10.74
CA GLN A 14 -3.53 32.75 -11.52
C GLN A 14 -4.89 33.28 -11.99
N ARG A 15 -5.66 33.92 -11.11
CA ARG A 15 -6.97 34.52 -11.47
C ARG A 15 -6.83 35.58 -12.57
N ARG A 16 -5.77 36.41 -12.53
CA ARG A 16 -5.52 37.40 -13.60
C ARG A 16 -5.32 36.75 -14.97
N ARG A 17 -4.55 35.66 -15.04
CA ARG A 17 -4.34 34.89 -16.29
C ARG A 17 -5.63 34.25 -16.81
N MET A 18 -6.49 33.76 -15.92
CA MET A 18 -7.81 33.21 -16.31
C MET A 18 -8.79 34.31 -16.74
N SER A 19 -8.62 35.54 -16.24
CA SER A 19 -9.51 36.68 -16.53
C SER A 19 -9.09 37.53 -17.73
N SER A 20 -7.89 37.35 -18.29
CA SER A 20 -7.37 38.17 -19.40
C SER A 20 -7.81 37.71 -20.79
N GLY A 21 -8.49 36.57 -20.92
CA GLY A 21 -9.03 36.07 -22.20
C GLY A 21 -8.00 35.63 -23.23
N GLU A 22 -6.71 35.59 -22.85
CA GLU A 22 -5.59 35.27 -23.73
C GLU A 22 -5.52 33.75 -23.96
N SER A 23 -6.21 33.28 -25.00
CA SER A 23 -6.25 31.88 -25.41
C SER A 23 -4.87 31.40 -25.86
N ILE A 24 -4.18 30.63 -25.02
CA ILE A 24 -2.85 30.09 -25.33
C ILE A 24 -2.99 28.91 -26.30
N GLU A 25 -3.06 29.19 -27.60
CA GLU A 25 -2.92 28.16 -28.65
C GLU A 25 -1.61 27.41 -28.45
N SER A 26 -1.72 26.16 -27.99
CA SER A 26 -0.59 25.30 -27.62
C SER A 26 -0.53 24.11 -28.56
N THR A 27 -0.23 24.35 -29.84
CA THR A 27 0.08 23.32 -30.85
C THR A 27 1.44 22.67 -30.59
N THR A 28 1.56 22.01 -29.44
CA THR A 28 2.68 21.15 -29.09
C THR A 28 2.34 19.72 -29.48
N SER A 29 3.16 19.11 -30.33
CA SER A 29 2.98 17.72 -30.77
C SER A 29 3.08 16.76 -29.57
N ASN A 30 1.94 16.22 -29.12
CA ASN A 30 1.88 15.24 -28.04
C ASN A 30 2.46 13.88 -28.48
N SER A 31 3.79 13.75 -28.42
CA SER A 31 4.42 12.46 -28.17
C SER A 31 4.05 12.05 -26.73
N VAL A 32 2.93 11.33 -26.59
CA VAL A 32 2.37 10.96 -25.28
C VAL A 32 3.34 10.04 -24.55
N SER A 33 4.15 10.63 -23.67
CA SER A 33 4.84 9.90 -22.62
C SER A 33 3.79 9.37 -21.66
N VAL A 34 3.38 8.11 -21.86
CA VAL A 34 2.48 7.41 -20.95
C VAL A 34 3.26 7.18 -19.66
N ALA A 35 3.00 8.04 -18.67
CA ALA A 35 3.60 7.90 -17.34
C ALA A 35 3.23 6.54 -16.73
N PRO A 36 4.15 5.86 -16.03
CA PRO A 36 3.90 4.51 -15.51
C PRO A 36 2.75 4.51 -14.51
N VAL A 37 1.69 3.77 -14.83
CA VAL A 37 0.46 3.72 -14.05
C VAL A 37 0.67 2.83 -12.83
N ASN A 38 0.66 3.44 -11.65
CA ASN A 38 0.59 2.70 -10.39
C ASN A 38 -0.88 2.43 -10.03
N VAL A 39 -1.19 1.20 -9.65
CA VAL A 39 -2.56 0.76 -9.30
C VAL A 39 -2.56 0.29 -7.85
N GLU A 40 -2.94 1.19 -6.94
CA GLU A 40 -3.13 0.89 -5.52
C GLU A 40 -4.54 0.36 -5.27
N MET A 41 -4.63 -0.76 -4.54
CA MET A 41 -5.83 -1.25 -3.89
C MET A 41 -5.90 -0.70 -2.45
N GLN A 42 -6.62 0.39 -2.23
CA GLN A 42 -6.74 0.98 -0.88
C GLN A 42 -7.50 0.05 0.08
N GLY A 43 -8.55 -0.64 -0.40
CA GLY A 43 -9.38 -1.48 0.46
C GLY A 43 -10.56 -2.14 -0.25
N ILE A 44 -11.26 -3.01 0.48
CA ILE A 44 -12.51 -3.62 0.04
C ILE A 44 -13.54 -3.41 1.15
N MET A 45 -14.69 -2.87 0.78
CA MET A 45 -15.85 -2.66 1.66
C MET A 45 -16.84 -3.79 1.42
N GLN A 46 -17.11 -4.58 2.47
CA GLN A 46 -18.21 -5.54 2.45
C GLN A 46 -19.54 -4.81 2.62
N ARG A 47 -20.58 -5.28 1.92
CA ARG A 47 -21.94 -4.74 2.02
C ARG A 47 -22.91 -5.85 2.41
N GLU A 48 -23.86 -5.55 3.28
CA GLU A 48 -24.91 -6.49 3.69
C GLU A 48 -25.90 -6.80 2.55
N LYS A 49 -26.02 -5.88 1.59
CA LYS A 49 -26.92 -5.98 0.43
C LYS A 49 -26.17 -5.57 -0.85
N GLY A 50 -26.22 -6.45 -1.85
CA GLY A 50 -25.44 -6.34 -3.08
C GLY A 50 -24.01 -6.86 -2.91
N GLY A 51 -23.18 -6.69 -3.94
CA GLY A 51 -21.78 -7.11 -3.90
C GLY A 51 -20.89 -6.14 -3.13
N ASN A 52 -19.72 -6.65 -2.74
CA ASN A 52 -18.64 -5.86 -2.14
C ASN A 52 -18.10 -4.81 -3.13
N VAL A 53 -17.46 -3.78 -2.59
CA VAL A 53 -16.89 -2.66 -3.36
C VAL A 53 -15.37 -2.61 -3.13
N ALA A 54 -14.59 -2.63 -4.20
CA ALA A 54 -13.15 -2.34 -4.12
C ALA A 54 -12.92 -0.82 -4.22
N TRP A 55 -11.87 -0.35 -3.55
CA TRP A 55 -11.34 1.00 -3.68
C TRP A 55 -9.96 0.93 -4.33
N ILE A 56 -9.83 1.57 -5.50
CA ILE A 56 -8.62 1.56 -6.33
C ILE A 56 -8.31 2.98 -6.79
N ASN A 57 -7.05 3.40 -6.63
CA ASN A 57 -6.58 4.77 -6.93
C ASN A 57 -7.53 5.88 -6.40
N GLY A 58 -8.15 5.65 -5.24
CA GLY A 58 -9.09 6.57 -4.59
C GLY A 58 -10.53 6.55 -5.12
N GLN A 59 -10.81 5.82 -6.20
CA GLN A 59 -12.16 5.60 -6.72
C GLN A 59 -12.77 4.29 -6.19
N SER A 60 -14.09 4.13 -6.29
CA SER A 60 -14.81 2.94 -5.79
C SER A 60 -15.57 2.20 -6.88
N THR A 61 -15.60 0.87 -6.81
CA THR A 61 -16.37 0.03 -7.75
C THR A 61 -17.88 -0.03 -7.47
N LEU A 62 -18.45 0.99 -6.80
CA LEU A 62 -19.87 0.98 -6.40
C LEU A 62 -20.81 1.14 -7.61
N ASN A 63 -20.44 2.03 -8.54
CA ASN A 63 -21.27 2.41 -9.70
C ASN A 63 -20.77 1.82 -11.02
N SER A 64 -19.48 1.48 -11.09
CA SER A 64 -18.78 0.97 -12.27
C SER A 64 -17.70 -0.02 -11.83
N ASN A 65 -17.46 -1.08 -12.59
CA ASN A 65 -16.28 -1.94 -12.40
C ASN A 65 -15.04 -1.41 -13.14
N THR A 66 -15.19 -0.45 -14.04
CA THR A 66 -14.09 0.27 -14.70
C THR A 66 -13.75 1.51 -13.88
N ILE A 67 -12.47 1.67 -13.53
CA ILE A 67 -11.90 2.77 -12.74
C ILE A 67 -11.22 3.79 -13.66
N ASP A 68 -10.60 3.29 -14.72
CA ASP A 68 -9.88 4.04 -15.75
C ASP A 68 -9.94 3.23 -17.06
N GLU A 69 -9.63 3.82 -18.22
CA GLU A 69 -9.69 3.14 -19.53
C GLU A 69 -8.92 1.81 -19.53
N ASN A 70 -7.79 1.79 -18.83
CA ASN A 70 -6.90 0.64 -18.70
C ASN A 70 -7.03 -0.14 -17.39
N ILE A 71 -7.90 0.27 -16.45
CA ILE A 71 -8.03 -0.33 -15.11
C ILE A 71 -9.49 -0.77 -14.85
N ARG A 72 -9.71 -2.08 -14.72
CA ARG A 72 -11.05 -2.66 -14.49
C ARG A 72 -11.02 -3.78 -13.46
N VAL A 73 -11.95 -3.80 -12.53
CA VAL A 73 -12.13 -4.92 -11.59
C VAL A 73 -12.97 -6.02 -12.24
N ASN A 74 -12.46 -7.24 -12.20
CA ASN A 74 -13.04 -8.40 -12.86
C ASN A 74 -14.20 -8.99 -12.02
N GLY A 75 -15.34 -8.32 -12.09
CA GLY A 75 -16.53 -8.62 -11.29
C GLY A 75 -16.45 -8.02 -9.89
N GLN A 76 -17.42 -8.37 -9.03
CA GLN A 76 -17.44 -7.91 -7.64
C GLN A 76 -16.46 -8.74 -6.78
N PRO A 77 -15.69 -8.12 -5.85
CA PRO A 77 -14.76 -8.86 -5.00
C PRO A 77 -15.49 -9.89 -4.13
N LYS A 78 -15.17 -11.18 -4.30
CA LYS A 78 -15.87 -12.27 -3.57
C LYS A 78 -15.51 -12.33 -2.08
N ALA A 79 -14.41 -11.72 -1.65
CA ALA A 79 -13.96 -11.69 -0.26
C ALA A 79 -13.13 -10.43 0.02
N LEU A 80 -13.01 -10.06 1.30
CA LEU A 80 -12.15 -8.97 1.78
C LEU A 80 -10.64 -9.22 1.55
N SER A 81 -10.25 -10.47 1.22
CA SER A 81 -8.85 -10.88 1.02
C SER A 81 -8.24 -10.49 -0.34
N GLY A 82 -8.94 -9.70 -1.15
CA GLY A 82 -8.44 -9.12 -2.40
C GLY A 82 -9.38 -9.29 -3.59
N ALA A 83 -9.18 -8.45 -4.60
CA ALA A 83 -9.94 -8.43 -5.85
C ALA A 83 -9.05 -8.73 -7.05
N ASN A 84 -9.64 -9.27 -8.12
CA ASN A 84 -8.96 -9.43 -9.40
C ASN A 84 -9.12 -8.15 -10.21
N VAL A 85 -8.01 -7.52 -10.59
CA VAL A 85 -7.95 -6.28 -11.36
C VAL A 85 -7.30 -6.59 -12.71
N SER A 86 -8.00 -6.27 -13.80
CA SER A 86 -7.43 -6.23 -15.13
C SER A 86 -6.75 -4.88 -15.34
N ILE A 87 -5.49 -4.92 -15.77
CA ILE A 87 -4.66 -3.74 -16.04
C ILE A 87 -3.95 -3.98 -17.37
N GLY A 88 -4.23 -3.17 -18.39
CA GLY A 88 -3.62 -3.32 -19.72
C GLY A 88 -3.81 -4.71 -20.35
N GLY A 89 -4.92 -5.39 -20.06
CA GLY A 89 -5.22 -6.76 -20.52
C GLY A 89 -4.65 -7.89 -19.65
N GLN A 90 -3.65 -7.63 -18.80
CA GLN A 90 -3.22 -8.59 -17.77
C GLN A 90 -4.22 -8.62 -16.62
N THR A 91 -4.39 -9.76 -15.94
CA THR A 91 -5.24 -9.86 -14.74
C THR A 91 -4.40 -10.23 -13.51
N ILE A 92 -4.40 -9.36 -12.51
CA ILE A 92 -3.59 -9.44 -11.29
C ILE A 92 -4.54 -9.45 -10.08
N ARG A 93 -4.24 -10.23 -9.03
CA ARG A 93 -5.01 -10.20 -7.79
C ARG A 93 -4.32 -9.28 -6.77
N LEU A 94 -4.99 -8.18 -6.41
CA LEU A 94 -4.51 -7.21 -5.42
C LEU A 94 -5.29 -7.34 -4.10
N LYS A 95 -4.55 -7.29 -2.99
CA LYS A 95 -5.09 -7.20 -1.62
C LYS A 95 -5.19 -5.73 -1.17
N PRO A 96 -6.06 -5.39 -0.20
CA PRO A 96 -5.98 -4.12 0.53
C PRO A 96 -4.55 -3.80 0.99
N GLY A 97 -4.07 -2.60 0.70
CA GLY A 97 -2.72 -2.14 1.03
C GLY A 97 -1.63 -2.52 0.03
N GLN A 98 -1.95 -3.20 -1.08
CA GLN A 98 -1.01 -3.50 -2.15
C GLN A 98 -1.09 -2.50 -3.31
N VAL A 99 0.06 -2.26 -3.93
CA VAL A 99 0.23 -1.45 -5.16
C VAL A 99 0.83 -2.34 -6.25
N TRP A 100 0.24 -2.34 -7.44
CA TRP A 100 0.91 -2.82 -8.64
C TRP A 100 1.63 -1.67 -9.34
N GLN A 101 2.86 -1.91 -9.77
CA GLN A 101 3.72 -0.93 -10.45
C GLN A 101 3.92 -1.35 -11.91
N GLN A 102 3.40 -0.59 -12.87
CA GLN A 102 3.46 -0.95 -14.30
C GLN A 102 4.89 -1.09 -14.84
N GLU A 103 5.79 -0.19 -14.42
CA GLU A 103 7.20 -0.13 -14.84
C GLU A 103 7.95 -1.45 -14.57
N ASP A 104 7.62 -2.10 -13.46
CA ASP A 104 8.35 -3.24 -12.91
C ASP A 104 7.53 -4.55 -13.00
N GLY A 105 6.24 -4.45 -13.35
CA GLY A 105 5.25 -5.54 -13.32
C GLY A 105 4.92 -6.09 -11.92
N LYS A 106 5.53 -5.55 -10.85
CA LYS A 106 5.54 -6.11 -9.49
C LYS A 106 4.36 -5.62 -8.65
N VAL A 107 3.96 -6.46 -7.69
CA VAL A 107 3.06 -6.08 -6.59
C VAL A 107 3.90 -5.83 -5.35
N VAL A 108 3.72 -4.67 -4.72
CA VAL A 108 4.43 -4.24 -3.50
C VAL A 108 3.46 -3.85 -2.39
N GLU A 109 3.85 -4.10 -1.15
CA GLU A 109 3.08 -3.72 0.05
C GLU A 109 3.32 -2.24 0.40
N ARG A 110 2.26 -1.43 0.45
CA ARG A 110 2.34 0.03 0.74
C ARG A 110 2.87 0.32 2.15
N TYR A 111 2.64 -0.59 3.10
CA TYR A 111 2.99 -0.42 4.52
C TYR A 111 4.47 -0.68 4.85
N LYS A 112 5.36 -0.83 3.86
CA LYS A 112 6.81 -0.96 4.08
C LYS A 112 7.42 0.36 4.57
N THR A 113 7.23 0.67 5.85
CA THR A 113 8.05 1.60 6.60
C THR A 113 9.53 1.22 6.42
N LYS A 114 10.38 2.20 6.12
CA LYS A 114 11.84 1.98 6.14
C LYS A 114 12.23 1.52 7.54
N VAL A 115 12.79 0.32 7.66
CA VAL A 115 13.39 -0.14 8.91
C VAL A 115 14.68 0.65 9.09
N THR A 116 14.60 1.75 9.85
CA THR A 116 15.78 2.46 10.32
C THR A 116 16.63 1.46 11.10
N ALA A 117 17.88 1.27 10.67
CA ALA A 117 18.80 0.35 11.33
C ALA A 117 18.94 0.73 12.83
N PRO A 118 19.05 -0.25 13.74
CA PRO A 118 19.28 0.04 15.14
C PRO A 118 20.56 0.84 15.28
N VAL A 119 20.48 2.01 15.92
CA VAL A 119 21.63 2.89 16.13
C VAL A 119 22.66 2.15 16.99
N THR A 120 23.80 1.82 16.39
CA THR A 120 24.97 1.30 17.10
C THR A 120 25.44 2.37 18.09
N LYS A 121 25.17 2.16 19.38
CA LYS A 121 25.85 2.91 20.43
C LYS A 121 27.34 2.57 20.37
N GLY A 122 28.15 3.58 20.12
CA GLY A 122 29.61 3.45 20.16
C GLY A 122 30.11 3.17 21.57
N THR A 123 31.26 2.50 21.63
CA THR A 123 32.05 2.21 22.83
C THR A 123 32.43 3.48 23.59
N ASP A 124 32.44 3.39 24.92
CA ASP A 124 33.49 4.00 25.75
C ASP A 124 33.92 2.95 26.81
N GLU A 125 35.06 3.16 27.46
CA GLU A 125 35.90 2.10 28.07
C GLU A 125 35.58 1.72 29.56
N PRO A 126 36.26 0.74 30.21
CA PRO A 126 35.60 -0.17 31.17
C PRO A 126 36.13 -0.17 32.63
N VAL A 127 35.74 -1.19 33.44
CA VAL A 127 36.28 -1.62 34.76
C VAL A 127 35.73 -0.84 35.99
N PRO A 128 35.55 -1.42 37.22
CA PRO A 128 35.70 -2.82 37.71
C PRO A 128 34.43 -3.47 38.34
N ASP A 129 34.60 -4.72 38.81
CA ASP A 129 33.73 -5.53 39.70
C ASP A 129 33.00 -4.81 40.85
N VAL A 130 31.76 -5.25 41.11
CA VAL A 130 31.28 -5.61 42.47
C VAL A 130 30.43 -6.89 42.37
N GLN A 131 30.74 -7.91 43.16
CA GLN A 131 30.03 -9.21 43.18
C GLN A 131 29.19 -9.39 44.44
N THR A 132 27.93 -9.82 44.29
CA THR A 132 27.12 -10.72 45.17
C THR A 132 25.71 -10.80 44.54
N GLU A 133 25.24 -11.97 44.07
CA GLU A 133 24.60 -13.08 44.83
C GLU A 133 23.24 -12.74 45.45
N ILE A 134 22.16 -13.55 45.42
CA ILE A 134 21.55 -14.58 44.52
C ILE A 134 20.06 -14.72 45.00
N ILE A 135 19.09 -15.50 44.44
CA ILE A 135 19.04 -16.58 43.45
C ILE A 135 17.67 -16.52 42.71
N SER A 136 17.58 -16.94 41.43
CA SER A 136 16.50 -17.85 40.93
C SER A 136 16.65 -18.18 39.44
N LYS A 137 16.72 -19.47 39.10
CA LYS A 137 16.83 -19.99 37.73
C LYS A 137 15.55 -20.77 37.38
N VAL A 138 14.84 -20.37 36.33
CA VAL A 138 13.67 -21.09 35.80
C VAL A 138 13.82 -21.30 34.30
N GLU A 139 14.36 -22.45 33.92
CA GLU A 139 14.40 -22.89 32.52
C GLU A 139 13.04 -23.48 32.10
N PRO A 140 12.49 -23.12 30.91
CA PRO A 140 11.27 -23.74 30.42
C PRO A 140 11.52 -25.18 29.97
N LYS A 141 10.73 -26.13 30.48
CA LYS A 141 10.80 -27.53 30.04
C LYS A 141 10.27 -27.69 28.60
N PRO A 142 10.99 -28.35 27.68
CA PRO A 142 10.42 -28.79 26.41
C PRO A 142 9.45 -29.97 26.66
N ILE A 143 8.26 -29.91 26.06
CA ILE A 143 7.34 -31.06 26.00
C ILE A 143 7.84 -31.98 24.89
N GLN A 144 8.19 -33.23 25.22
CA GLN A 144 8.64 -34.20 24.23
C GLN A 144 7.46 -34.85 23.51
N THR A 145 7.60 -35.01 22.20
CA THR A 145 6.74 -35.85 21.36
C THR A 145 6.86 -37.32 21.80
N LYS A 146 5.75 -38.05 21.87
CA LYS A 146 5.74 -39.52 22.01
C LYS A 146 5.07 -40.14 20.77
N PRO A 147 5.62 -41.20 20.17
CA PRO A 147 5.20 -41.65 18.84
C PRO A 147 4.01 -42.62 18.86
N GLU A 148 3.39 -42.74 17.69
CA GLU A 148 2.97 -43.97 17.01
C GLU A 148 2.46 -45.15 17.86
N VAL A 149 1.17 -45.45 17.69
CA VAL A 149 0.57 -46.76 18.05
C VAL A 149 -0.01 -47.37 16.77
N ALA A 150 0.48 -48.55 16.41
CA ALA A 150 0.13 -49.23 15.16
C ALA A 150 -1.24 -49.94 15.22
N LEU A 151 -1.80 -50.22 14.05
CA LEU A 151 -2.95 -51.13 13.89
C LEU A 151 -2.56 -52.57 14.25
N PRO A 152 -3.51 -53.35 14.80
CA PRO A 152 -3.66 -54.76 14.45
C PRO A 152 -4.89 -54.99 13.56
N LYS A 153 -4.72 -55.89 12.59
CA LYS A 153 -5.75 -56.64 11.85
C LYS A 153 -6.17 -57.88 12.68
N PRO A 154 -7.21 -58.66 12.30
CA PRO A 154 -8.03 -58.62 11.09
C PRO A 154 -9.36 -57.85 11.21
#